data_AF-A8DVF2-F1
#
_entry.id   AF-A8DVF2-F1
#
_cell.length_a   1.000
_cell.length_b   1.000
_cell.length_c   1.000
_cell.angle_alpha   90.00
_cell.angle_beta   90.00
_cell.angle_gamma   90.00
#
_symmetry.space_group_name_H-M   'P 1'
#
loop_
_entity.id
_entity.type
_entity.pdbx_description
1 polymer ?
#
loop_
_entity_poly.entity_id
_entity_poly.type
_entity_poly.pdbx_seq_one_letter_code
_entity_poly.pdbx_strand_id
1 'polypeptide(L)' 'IFCLHGGLSPSIDTLDHIRALDRIQEVPHEGPMCDLLWSDPDDRGGWGISPRGAGYTFGQDISETFNHTNGLTLITRA' A
#
# COMPACT_ATOMS: atom_id res chain seq x y z
N ILE A 1 -6.59 -12.88 3.69
CA ILE A 1 -6.55 -12.16 2.40
C ILE A 1 -6.83 -10.71 2.70
N PHE A 2 -6.00 -9.78 2.21
CA PHE A 2 -6.21 -8.34 2.35
C PHE A 2 -6.60 -7.76 0.99
N CYS A 3 -7.72 -7.05 0.95
CA CYS A 3 -8.28 -6.50 -0.27
C CYS A 3 -8.23 -4.97 -0.23
N LEU A 4 -7.70 -4.34 -1.28
CA LEU A 4 -7.64 -2.90 -1.44
C LEU A 4 -7.71 -2.51 -2.92
N HIS A 5 -7.87 -1.23 -3.22
CA HIS A 5 -7.91 -0.76 -4.61
C HIS A 5 -6.49 -0.69 -5.20
N GLY A 6 -5.67 0.23 -4.67
CA GLY A 6 -4.31 0.47 -5.12
C GLY A 6 -3.32 -0.55 -4.58
N GLY A 7 -2.54 -0.18 -3.58
CA GLY A 7 -1.39 -0.98 -3.17
C GLY A 7 -0.85 -0.60 -1.80
N LEU A 8 0.34 -1.09 -1.47
CA LEU A 8 0.93 -0.85 -0.16
C LEU A 8 1.49 0.58 -0.04
N SER A 9 1.70 1.02 1.20
CA SER A 9 2.29 2.33 1.53
C SER A 9 3.57 2.14 2.33
N PRO A 10 4.65 2.91 2.06
CA PRO A 10 5.84 2.92 2.91
C PRO A 10 5.57 3.49 4.32
N SER A 11 4.39 4.09 4.54
CA SER A 11 3.96 4.62 5.84
C SER A 11 3.11 3.62 6.65
N ILE A 12 2.89 2.40 6.13
CA ILE A 12 1.99 1.41 6.72
C ILE A 12 2.69 0.05 6.83
N ASP A 13 3.13 -0.27 8.04
CA ASP A 13 3.70 -1.60 8.35
C ASP A 13 2.63 -2.61 8.79
N THR A 14 1.55 -2.13 9.41
CA THR A 14 0.54 -2.99 10.05
C THR A 14 -0.89 -2.62 9.67
N LEU A 15 -1.79 -3.61 9.78
CA LEU A 15 -3.23 -3.38 9.62
C LEU A 15 -3.80 -2.37 10.64
N ASP A 16 -3.15 -2.22 11.80
CA ASP A 16 -3.57 -1.25 12.82
C ASP A 16 -3.31 0.20 12.37
N HIS A 17 -2.24 0.45 11.61
CA HIS A 17 -2.01 1.77 11.01
C HIS A 17 -3.16 2.15 10.06
N ILE A 18 -3.69 1.19 9.30
CA ILE A 18 -4.84 1.41 8.41
C ILE A 18 -6.11 1.70 9.21
N ARG A 19 -6.36 0.94 10.29
CA ARG A 19 -7.54 1.13 11.16
C ARG A 19 -7.55 2.49 11.86
N ALA A 20 -6.37 3.07 12.07
CA ALA A 20 -6.19 4.38 12.70
C ALA A 20 -6.35 5.57 11.74
N LEU A 21 -6.46 5.34 10.43
CA LEU A 21 -6.63 6.43 9.46
C LEU A 21 -7.99 7.13 9.62
N ASP A 22 -7.96 8.46 9.73
CA ASP A 22 -9.17 9.26 9.56
C ASP A 22 -9.55 9.31 8.08
N ARG A 23 -10.50 8.46 7.69
CA ARG A 23 -10.88 8.30 6.28
C ARG A 23 -12.06 9.17 5.85
N ILE A 24 -12.66 9.96 6.75
CA ILE A 24 -13.83 10.79 6.43
C ILE A 24 -13.35 12.15 5.91
N GLN A 25 -12.72 12.10 4.75
CA GLN A 25 -12.17 13.26 4.05
C GLN A 25 -11.99 12.95 2.56
N GLU A 26 -11.74 13.98 1.76
CA GLU A 26 -11.26 13.80 0.39
C GLU A 26 -9.92 13.08 0.39
N VAL A 27 -9.64 12.30 -0.66
CA VAL A 27 -8.37 11.59 -0.78
C VAL A 27 -7.23 12.62 -0.85
N PRO A 28 -6.25 12.59 0.09
CA PRO A 28 -5.12 13.50 0.04
C PRO A 28 -4.25 13.27 -1.21
N HIS A 29 -3.45 14.27 -1.58
CA HIS A 29 -2.49 14.12 -2.70
C HIS A 29 -1.30 13.21 -2.36
N GLU A 30 -0.99 13.02 -1.07
CA GLU A 30 0.12 12.21 -0.57
C GLU A 30 -0.25 11.50 0.74
N GLY A 31 0.56 10.50 1.12
CA GLY A 31 0.44 9.81 2.40
C GLY A 31 -0.40 8.53 2.35
N PRO A 32 -0.60 7.88 3.51
CA PRO A 32 -1.03 6.48 3.58
C PRO A 32 -2.38 6.20 2.91
N MET A 33 -3.35 7.11 3.01
CA MET A 33 -4.64 6.95 2.34
C MET A 33 -4.53 7.07 0.81
N CYS A 34 -3.68 7.96 0.32
CA CYS A 34 -3.40 8.11 -1.11
C CYS A 34 -2.72 6.84 -1.65
N ASP A 35 -1.67 6.37 -0.98
CA ASP A 35 -0.91 5.19 -1.37
C ASP A 35 -1.78 3.92 -1.44
N LEU A 36 -2.67 3.70 -0.45
CA LEU A 36 -3.61 2.57 -0.46
C LEU A 36 -4.55 2.56 -1.67
N LEU A 37 -4.76 3.72 -2.31
CA LEU A 37 -5.62 3.89 -3.47
C LEU A 37 -4.85 3.97 -4.79
N TRP A 38 -3.57 4.34 -4.77
CA TRP A 38 -2.81 4.67 -5.99
C TRP A 38 -1.51 3.88 -6.21
N SER A 39 -0.98 3.21 -5.20
CA SER A 39 0.27 2.44 -5.34
C SER A 39 0.10 1.19 -6.21
N ASP A 40 1.14 0.81 -6.94
CA ASP A 40 1.17 -0.34 -7.87
C ASP A 40 2.30 -1.33 -7.53
N PRO A 41 2.11 -2.64 -7.77
CA PRO A 41 3.24 -3.58 -7.72
C PRO A 41 4.21 -3.34 -8.89
N ASP A 42 5.49 -3.66 -8.70
CA ASP A 42 6.56 -3.51 -9.69
C ASP A 42 7.52 -4.72 -9.61
N ASP A 43 8.14 -5.04 -10.75
CA ASP A 43 9.12 -6.14 -10.85
C ASP A 43 10.44 -5.78 -10.15
N ARG A 44 10.68 -4.48 -9.93
CA ARG A 44 11.82 -3.97 -9.16
C ARG A 44 11.59 -4.15 -7.66
N GLY A 45 12.64 -4.54 -6.94
CA GLY A 45 12.59 -4.67 -5.49
C GLY A 45 12.51 -3.33 -4.76
N GLY A 46 11.96 -3.34 -3.55
CA GLY A 46 11.82 -2.18 -2.68
C GLY A 46 10.71 -1.22 -3.12
N TRP A 47 10.85 0.06 -2.74
CA TRP A 47 9.92 1.13 -3.08
C TRP A 47 10.43 1.98 -4.25
N GLY A 48 9.52 2.41 -5.12
CA GLY A 48 9.78 3.38 -6.18
C GLY A 48 8.72 4.47 -6.24
N ILE A 49 9.03 5.59 -6.91
CA ILE A 49 8.05 6.66 -7.13
C ILE A 49 7.08 6.22 -8.24
N SER A 50 5.78 6.36 -8.00
CA SER A 50 4.76 6.01 -8.99
C SER A 50 4.84 6.92 -10.22
N PRO A 51 4.83 6.36 -11.45
CA PRO A 51 4.77 7.14 -12.68
C PRO A 51 3.40 7.83 -12.88
N ARG A 52 2.39 7.50 -12.05
CA ARG A 52 1.05 8.12 -12.10
C ARG A 52 1.00 9.51 -11.44
N GLY A 53 2.07 9.92 -10.76
CA GLY A 53 2.12 11.16 -10.00
C GLY A 53 1.45 11.09 -8.62
N ALA A 54 1.02 9.91 -8.18
CA ALA A 54 0.47 9.63 -6.85
C ALA A 54 0.79 8.19 -6.43
N GLY A 55 1.06 7.98 -5.14
CA GLY A 55 1.45 6.67 -4.59
C GLY A 55 2.88 6.24 -4.91
N TYR A 56 3.16 4.96 -4.66
CA TYR A 56 4.47 4.34 -4.87
C TYR A 56 4.37 3.08 -5.75
N THR A 57 5.49 2.67 -6.33
CA THR A 57 5.65 1.29 -6.76
C THR A 57 6.27 0.45 -5.64
N PHE A 58 5.91 -0.84 -5.57
CA PHE A 58 6.45 -1.75 -4.56
C PHE A 58 6.77 -3.13 -5.11
N GLY A 59 7.91 -3.67 -4.70
CA GLY A 59 8.39 -4.98 -5.09
C GLY A 59 7.74 -6.16 -4.36
N GLN A 60 8.11 -7.36 -4.81
CA GLN A 60 7.72 -8.62 -4.17
C GLN A 60 8.17 -8.68 -2.70
N ASP A 61 9.38 -8.21 -2.39
CA ASP A 61 9.96 -8.16 -1.04
C ASP A 61 9.09 -7.37 -0.05
N ILE A 62 8.52 -6.25 -0.51
CA ILE A 62 7.61 -5.42 0.28
C ILE A 62 6.29 -6.17 0.54
N SER A 63 5.74 -6.82 -0.50
CA SER A 63 4.50 -7.58 -0.40
C SER A 63 4.63 -8.77 0.56
N GLU A 64 5.74 -9.50 0.49
CA GLU A 64 6.05 -10.63 1.37
C GLU A 64 6.22 -10.18 2.82
N THR A 65 6.96 -9.09 3.03
CA THR A 65 7.18 -8.52 4.37
C THR A 65 5.85 -8.08 5.00
N PHE A 66 5.02 -7.35 4.25
CA PHE A 66 3.71 -6.90 4.74
C PHE A 66 2.80 -8.09 5.06
N ASN A 67 2.77 -9.10 4.20
CA ASN A 67 1.97 -10.30 4.42
C ASN A 67 2.41 -11.07 5.66
N HIS A 68 3.72 -11.32 5.81
CA HIS A 68 4.27 -12.02 6.97
C HIS A 68 3.98 -11.28 8.27
N THR A 69 4.23 -9.97 8.31
CA THR A 69 3.99 -9.12 9.50
C THR A 69 2.51 -9.12 9.92
N ASN A 70 1.59 -9.18 8.96
CA ASN A 70 0.15 -9.07 9.22
C ASN A 70 -0.60 -10.40 9.20
N GLY A 71 0.11 -11.54 9.11
CA GLY A 71 -0.52 -12.88 9.05
C GLY A 71 -1.42 -13.07 7.84
N LEU A 72 -1.08 -12.47 6.70
CA LEU A 72 -1.85 -12.53 5.46
C LEU A 72 -1.24 -13.55 4.49
N THR A 73 -2.09 -14.21 3.72
CA THR A 73 -1.67 -15.14 2.66
C THR A 73 -1.61 -14.48 1.28
N LEU A 74 -2.37 -13.40 1.08
CA LEU A 74 -2.57 -12.79 -0.23
C LEU A 74 -3.04 -11.35 -0.08
N ILE A 75 -2.53 -10.49 -0.95
CA ILE A 75 -3.06 -9.14 -1.25
C ILE A 75 -3.81 -9.23 -2.59
N THR A 76 -5.07 -8.82 -2.62
CA THR A 76 -5.86 -8.71 -3.86
C THR A 76 -6.18 -7.25 -4.14
N ARG A 77 -5.96 -6.80 -5.38
CA ARG A 77 -6.03 -5.39 -5.77
C ARG A 77 -6.61 -5.16 -7.18
N ALA A 78 -6.97 -3.93 -7.53
CA ALA A 78 -7.61 -3.58 -8.82
C ALA A 78 -7.28 -2.15 -9.27
#